data_AF-A0A0C3EZR8-F1
#
_entry.id   AF-A0A0C3EZR8-F1
#
_cell.length_a   1.000
_cell.length_b   1.000
_cell.length_c   1.000
_cell.angle_alpha   90.00
_cell.angle_beta   90.00
_cell.angle_gamma   90.00
#
_symmetry.space_group_name_H-M   'P 1'
#
loop_
_entity.id
_entity.type
_entity.pdbx_description
1 polymer ?
#
loop_
_entity_poly.entity_id
_entity_poly.type
_entity_poly.pdbx_seq_one_letter_code
_entity_poly.pdbx_strand_id
1 'polypeptide(L)'
;MLEAKLDQAALLKRLLDAIKELVTDANFECNEEGINLQAMDNSHVALVSVKLDAIGFRKYRCDRPMPLGVNLGSLTKVLKCAKDDDMVTIKAGDDADVLNLTYEAKNSDRIAEYDMKLMDIDSDTLGIPDTDYDARVSMPASEFARIVKDLASLGESVRIEVSKEGVRFASDGEGANGSVLLKQTDAARRKYARIAREEGEGVSKAEDDEEEQEAEGDEEDAEEGGSKKKKKKVKSEDVEMNGDAEEDEDGEEEFKPKSDDEGEDEQEDDEDSSNKKKRKKAPSSKTAKPTKKSKKSSDEGDSDGGVSIEMNQHVTLTFSLKYLVNFAKSSSLSDDVQLMMSNDVPLLVSYKFGQGFIRYYLAPKIGDE
;
A
#
# COMPACT_ATOMS: atom_id res chain seq x y z
N MET A 1 -17.21 -8.23 -24.79
CA MET A 1 -15.88 -7.60 -24.95
C MET A 1 -15.39 -7.07 -23.60
N LEU A 2 -14.07 -7.08 -23.37
CA LEU A 2 -13.43 -6.41 -22.23
C LEU A 2 -12.63 -5.20 -22.71
N GLU A 3 -12.80 -4.07 -22.04
CA GLU A 3 -11.95 -2.88 -22.16
C GLU A 3 -11.70 -2.30 -20.76
N ALA A 4 -10.46 -2.39 -20.28
CA ALA A 4 -10.05 -1.88 -18.97
C ALA A 4 -8.86 -0.93 -19.13
N LYS A 5 -9.03 0.35 -18.76
CA LYS A 5 -8.01 1.40 -18.85
C LYS A 5 -7.52 1.81 -17.45
N LEU A 6 -6.22 1.65 -17.22
CA LEU A 6 -5.50 2.04 -16.01
C LEU A 6 -4.69 3.31 -16.25
N ASP A 7 -4.60 4.16 -15.22
CA ASP A 7 -3.88 5.43 -15.27
C ASP A 7 -2.36 5.30 -15.19
N GLN A 8 -1.90 4.22 -14.58
CA GLN A 8 -0.49 3.96 -14.33
C GLN A 8 -0.21 2.47 -14.53
N ALA A 9 0.71 2.17 -15.44
CA ALA A 9 1.23 0.80 -15.63
C ALA A 9 1.95 0.28 -14.38
N ALA A 10 2.49 1.17 -13.54
CA ALA A 10 3.18 0.83 -12.31
C ALA A 10 2.40 -0.15 -11.43
N LEU A 11 1.09 0.04 -11.29
CA LEU A 11 0.25 -0.81 -10.45
C LEU A 11 0.27 -2.26 -10.95
N LEU A 12 -0.03 -2.46 -12.24
CA LEU A 12 -0.06 -3.79 -12.84
C LEU A 12 1.33 -4.44 -12.85
N LYS A 13 2.39 -3.64 -13.08
CA LYS A 13 3.79 -4.11 -13.01
C LYS A 13 4.16 -4.62 -11.61
N ARG A 14 3.83 -3.87 -10.57
CA ARG A 14 4.08 -4.25 -9.16
C ARG A 14 3.25 -5.48 -8.76
N LEU A 15 1.99 -5.54 -9.19
CA LEU A 15 1.11 -6.67 -8.94
C LEU A 15 1.65 -7.95 -9.57
N LEU A 16 2.06 -7.90 -10.83
CA LEU A 16 2.66 -9.06 -11.49
C LEU A 16 4.01 -9.45 -10.88
N ASP A 17 4.84 -8.48 -10.50
CA ASP A 17 6.13 -8.75 -9.86
C ASP A 17 5.95 -9.54 -8.55
N ALA A 18 4.85 -9.29 -7.83
CA ALA A 18 4.52 -9.98 -6.59
C ALA A 18 3.96 -11.41 -6.80
N ILE A 19 3.25 -11.68 -7.90
CA ILE A 19 2.60 -12.99 -8.12
C ILE A 19 3.40 -13.95 -9.03
N LYS A 20 4.25 -13.43 -9.92
CA LYS A 20 4.97 -14.24 -10.94
C LYS A 20 5.87 -15.36 -10.39
N GLU A 21 6.26 -15.27 -9.11
CA GLU A 21 7.10 -16.28 -8.47
C GLU A 21 6.31 -17.38 -7.77
N LEU A 22 5.03 -17.14 -7.52
CA LEU A 22 4.13 -18.11 -6.92
C LEU A 22 3.45 -18.94 -7.99
N VAL A 23 3.07 -18.31 -9.11
CA VAL A 23 2.23 -18.89 -10.14
C VAL A 23 2.86 -18.63 -11.51
N THR A 24 2.88 -19.64 -12.39
CA THR A 24 3.36 -19.51 -13.77
C THR A 24 2.27 -19.02 -14.72
N ASP A 25 1.08 -19.58 -14.56
CA ASP A 25 -0.07 -19.40 -15.44
C ASP A 25 -1.31 -19.15 -14.58
N ALA A 26 -2.08 -18.12 -14.91
CA ALA A 26 -3.24 -17.73 -14.10
C ALA A 26 -4.38 -17.23 -14.99
N ASN A 27 -5.60 -17.41 -14.50
CA ASN A 27 -6.79 -16.83 -15.09
C ASN A 27 -7.11 -15.48 -14.45
N PHE A 28 -7.23 -14.44 -15.28
CA PHE A 28 -7.84 -13.18 -14.89
C PHE A 28 -9.33 -13.23 -15.21
N GLU A 29 -10.15 -13.40 -14.19
CA GLU A 29 -11.60 -13.40 -14.30
C GLU A 29 -12.09 -11.96 -14.33
N CYS A 30 -12.53 -11.52 -15.51
CA CYS A 30 -13.06 -10.17 -15.70
C CYS A 30 -14.59 -10.24 -15.65
N ASN A 31 -15.21 -9.41 -14.82
CA ASN A 31 -16.66 -9.30 -14.67
C ASN A 31 -17.07 -7.82 -14.49
N GLU A 32 -18.36 -7.51 -14.34
CA GLU A 32 -18.80 -6.11 -14.17
C GLU A 32 -18.24 -5.42 -12.91
N GLU A 33 -17.91 -6.19 -11.86
CA GLU A 33 -17.36 -5.67 -10.60
C GLU A 33 -15.87 -5.33 -10.71
N GLY A 34 -15.13 -5.96 -11.63
CA GLY A 34 -13.70 -5.75 -11.78
C GLY A 34 -12.94 -6.95 -12.34
N ILE A 35 -11.66 -7.03 -12.01
CA ILE A 35 -10.76 -8.12 -12.40
C ILE A 35 -10.33 -8.88 -11.16
N ASN A 36 -10.63 -10.17 -11.13
CA ASN A 36 -10.23 -11.09 -10.08
C ASN A 36 -9.18 -12.06 -10.62
N LEU A 37 -8.23 -12.46 -9.78
CA LEU A 37 -7.31 -13.55 -10.07
C LEU A 37 -7.21 -14.42 -8.83
N GLN A 38 -7.43 -15.71 -9.02
CA GLN A 38 -7.23 -16.71 -7.99
C GLN A 38 -6.35 -17.81 -8.55
N ALA A 39 -5.27 -18.15 -7.85
CA ALA A 39 -4.36 -19.19 -8.29
C ALA A 39 -3.64 -19.83 -7.09
N MET A 40 -3.38 -21.13 -7.21
CA MET A 40 -2.56 -21.89 -6.27
C MET A 40 -1.12 -21.98 -6.77
N ASP A 41 -0.18 -22.11 -5.84
CA ASP A 41 1.19 -22.48 -6.18
C ASP A 41 1.29 -23.96 -6.62
N ASN A 42 2.42 -24.33 -7.23
CA ASN A 42 2.65 -25.71 -7.69
C ASN A 42 2.59 -26.78 -6.57
N SER A 43 2.81 -26.38 -5.31
CA SER A 43 2.74 -27.29 -4.16
C SER A 43 1.34 -27.37 -3.54
N HIS A 44 0.38 -26.55 -4.00
CA HIS A 44 -0.95 -26.40 -3.41
C HIS A 44 -0.95 -26.05 -1.91
N VAL A 45 0.08 -25.35 -1.45
CA VAL A 45 0.25 -24.92 -0.03
C VAL A 45 -0.10 -23.44 0.14
N ALA A 46 0.05 -22.65 -0.92
CA ALA A 46 -0.23 -21.23 -0.95
C ALA A 46 -1.28 -20.89 -2.03
N LEU A 47 -2.24 -20.05 -1.67
CA LEU A 47 -3.24 -19.50 -2.57
C LEU A 47 -3.05 -17.98 -2.65
N VAL A 48 -3.05 -17.43 -3.86
CA VAL A 48 -3.13 -15.99 -4.09
C VAL A 48 -4.53 -15.63 -4.57
N SER A 49 -5.10 -14.59 -3.98
CA SER A 49 -6.36 -13.97 -4.39
C SER A 49 -6.12 -12.48 -4.59
N VAL A 50 -6.29 -12.02 -5.82
CA VAL A 50 -6.18 -10.62 -6.21
C VAL A 50 -7.56 -10.15 -6.64
N LYS A 51 -7.93 -8.96 -6.19
CA LYS A 51 -9.13 -8.25 -6.66
C LYS A 51 -8.73 -6.85 -7.07
N LEU A 52 -9.19 -6.42 -8.23
CA LEU A 52 -9.12 -5.05 -8.74
C LEU A 52 -10.52 -4.58 -9.04
N ASP A 53 -11.04 -3.64 -8.27
CA ASP A 53 -12.39 -3.12 -8.43
C ASP A 53 -12.49 -2.24 -9.68
N ALA A 54 -13.61 -2.34 -10.40
CA ALA A 54 -13.89 -1.58 -11.63
C ALA A 54 -13.79 -0.06 -11.43
N ILE A 55 -14.07 0.43 -10.21
CA ILE A 55 -14.00 1.84 -9.83
C ILE A 55 -12.56 2.39 -9.95
N GLY A 56 -11.55 1.55 -9.79
CA GLY A 56 -10.15 1.96 -9.92
C GLY A 56 -9.65 2.17 -11.34
N PHE A 57 -10.46 1.82 -12.34
CA PHE A 57 -10.10 1.98 -13.73
C PHE A 57 -10.73 3.28 -14.25
N ARG A 58 -10.00 4.02 -15.08
CA ARG A 58 -10.55 5.21 -15.75
C ARG A 58 -11.71 4.89 -16.66
N LYS A 59 -11.62 3.73 -17.31
CA LYS A 59 -12.65 3.20 -18.17
C LYS A 59 -12.65 1.70 -17.96
N TYR A 60 -13.78 1.17 -17.53
CA TYR A 60 -13.97 -0.26 -17.38
C TYR A 60 -15.26 -0.67 -18.06
N ARG A 61 -15.17 -1.65 -18.93
CA ARG A 61 -16.32 -2.26 -19.58
C ARG A 61 -16.06 -3.75 -19.72
N CYS A 62 -16.91 -4.55 -19.12
CA CYS A 62 -16.94 -6.00 -19.28
C CYS A 62 -18.38 -6.38 -19.59
N ASP A 63 -18.67 -6.79 -20.83
CA ASP A 63 -20.06 -7.10 -21.21
C ASP A 63 -20.53 -8.46 -20.64
N ARG A 64 -19.61 -9.40 -20.45
CA ARG A 64 -19.87 -10.76 -19.95
C ARG A 64 -18.66 -11.27 -19.17
N PRO A 65 -18.86 -12.04 -18.08
CA PRO A 65 -17.77 -12.70 -17.38
C PRO A 65 -16.93 -13.53 -18.34
N MET A 66 -15.62 -13.27 -18.40
CA MET A 66 -14.69 -14.01 -19.24
C MET A 66 -13.38 -14.28 -18.49
N PRO A 67 -12.92 -15.55 -18.43
CA PRO A 67 -11.59 -15.86 -17.92
C PRO A 67 -10.55 -15.59 -19.02
N LEU A 68 -9.49 -14.86 -18.66
CA LEU A 68 -8.34 -14.62 -19.54
C LEU A 68 -7.14 -15.40 -19.00
N GLY A 69 -6.87 -16.56 -19.61
CA GLY A 69 -5.72 -17.38 -19.23
C GLY A 69 -4.44 -16.82 -19.83
N VAL A 70 -3.52 -16.39 -18.98
CA VAL A 70 -2.25 -15.79 -19.39
C VAL A 70 -1.07 -16.47 -18.73
N ASN A 71 0.02 -16.58 -19.48
CA ASN A 71 1.32 -16.90 -18.91
C ASN A 71 1.91 -15.64 -18.26
N LEU A 72 2.05 -15.64 -16.94
CA LEU A 72 2.51 -14.49 -16.16
C LEU A 72 3.94 -14.08 -16.51
N GLY A 73 4.78 -15.05 -16.92
CA GLY A 73 6.15 -14.79 -17.40
C GLY A 73 6.18 -13.97 -18.69
N SER A 74 5.29 -14.28 -19.65
CA SER A 74 5.16 -13.56 -20.92
C SER A 74 4.51 -12.19 -20.73
N LEU A 75 3.45 -12.12 -19.92
CA LEU A 75 2.79 -10.87 -19.55
C LEU A 75 3.77 -9.90 -18.86
N THR A 76 4.61 -10.41 -17.95
CA THR A 76 5.66 -9.61 -17.29
C THR A 76 6.67 -9.04 -18.29
N LYS A 77 7.05 -9.79 -19.34
CA LYS A 77 7.97 -9.29 -20.38
C LYS A 77 7.32 -8.16 -21.18
N VAL A 78 6.04 -8.28 -21.53
CA VAL A 78 5.31 -7.26 -22.28
C VAL A 78 5.10 -5.99 -21.44
N LEU A 79 4.83 -6.13 -20.15
CA LEU A 79 4.68 -4.98 -19.24
C LEU A 79 5.99 -4.27 -18.90
N LYS A 80 7.14 -4.95 -19.05
CA LYS A 80 8.46 -4.30 -18.94
C LYS A 80 8.72 -3.29 -20.08
N CYS A 81 8.00 -3.39 -21.20
CA CYS A 81 8.13 -2.44 -22.31
C CYS A 81 7.42 -1.10 -22.04
N ALA A 82 6.52 -1.04 -21.06
CA ALA A 82 5.83 0.17 -20.61
C ALA A 82 6.62 0.88 -19.49
N LYS A 83 6.62 2.21 -19.51
CA LYS A 83 7.08 3.01 -18.37
C LYS A 83 6.04 3.01 -17.26
N ASP A 84 6.46 3.35 -16.04
CA ASP A 84 5.60 3.27 -14.86
C ASP A 84 4.44 4.29 -14.89
N ASP A 85 4.65 5.41 -15.57
CA ASP A 85 3.70 6.51 -15.73
C ASP A 85 2.79 6.37 -16.96
N ASP A 86 3.05 5.42 -17.85
CA ASP A 86 2.26 5.18 -19.05
C ASP A 86 0.84 4.68 -18.68
N MET A 87 -0.15 5.07 -19.47
CA MET A 87 -1.52 4.53 -19.36
C MET A 87 -1.57 3.17 -20.05
N VAL A 88 -2.22 2.20 -19.40
CA VAL A 88 -2.39 0.84 -19.93
C VAL A 88 -3.85 0.62 -20.26
N THR A 89 -4.13 0.18 -21.48
CA THR A 89 -5.46 -0.30 -21.87
C THR A 89 -5.38 -1.78 -22.20
N ILE A 90 -6.18 -2.57 -21.50
CA ILE A 90 -6.33 -4.01 -21.68
C ILE A 90 -7.60 -4.23 -22.48
N LYS A 91 -7.50 -4.87 -23.63
CA LYS A 91 -8.64 -5.18 -24.51
C LYS A 91 -8.65 -6.67 -24.83
N ALA A 92 -9.82 -7.30 -24.67
CA ALA A 92 -10.05 -8.66 -25.12
C ALA A 92 -11.37 -8.73 -25.90
N GLY A 93 -11.33 -9.43 -27.04
CA GLY A 93 -12.52 -9.73 -27.84
C GLY A 93 -13.45 -10.72 -27.13
N ASP A 94 -14.65 -10.94 -27.69
CA ASP A 94 -15.61 -11.90 -27.13
C ASP A 94 -15.14 -13.35 -27.22
N ASP A 95 -14.27 -13.67 -28.19
CA ASP A 95 -13.73 -15.02 -28.37
C ASP A 95 -12.55 -15.32 -27.43
N ALA A 96 -12.03 -14.32 -26.71
CA ALA A 96 -10.94 -14.44 -25.73
C ALA A 96 -9.67 -15.20 -26.23
N ASP A 97 -9.37 -15.17 -27.52
CA ASP A 97 -8.16 -15.80 -28.08
C ASP A 97 -6.89 -14.93 -27.94
N VAL A 98 -7.06 -13.61 -28.02
CA VAL A 98 -5.97 -12.63 -28.05
C VAL A 98 -6.27 -11.50 -27.07
N LEU A 99 -5.29 -11.22 -26.21
CA LEU A 99 -5.27 -10.06 -25.35
C LEU A 99 -4.43 -8.97 -26.01
N ASN A 100 -5.03 -7.82 -26.23
CA ASN A 100 -4.35 -6.63 -26.72
C ASN A 100 -4.04 -5.69 -25.54
N LEU A 101 -2.78 -5.30 -25.43
CA LEU A 101 -2.29 -4.33 -24.47
C LEU A 101 -1.81 -3.08 -25.21
N THR A 102 -2.51 -1.97 -25.01
CA THR A 102 -2.13 -0.66 -25.54
C THR A 102 -1.50 0.18 -24.45
N TYR A 103 -0.27 0.65 -24.66
CA TYR A 103 0.42 1.59 -23.78
C TYR A 103 0.47 2.98 -24.43
N GLU A 104 -0.06 3.97 -23.73
CA GLU A 104 -0.03 5.38 -24.14
C GLU A 104 0.87 6.16 -23.19
N ALA A 105 1.94 6.74 -23.73
CA ALA A 105 2.85 7.57 -22.94
C ALA A 105 2.24 8.95 -22.65
N LYS A 106 2.40 9.44 -21.41
CA LYS A 106 1.85 10.76 -21.01
C LYS A 106 2.57 11.95 -21.67
N ASN A 107 3.88 11.81 -21.89
CA ASN A 107 4.76 12.90 -22.32
C ASN A 107 5.23 12.78 -23.78
N SER A 108 4.70 11.81 -24.53
CA SER A 108 5.03 11.60 -25.93
C SER A 108 3.85 11.01 -26.65
N ASP A 109 3.71 11.27 -27.94
CA ASP A 109 2.64 10.71 -28.79
C ASP A 109 2.91 9.23 -29.17
N ARG A 110 3.59 8.49 -28.28
CA ARG A 110 3.97 7.10 -28.47
C ARG A 110 2.84 6.22 -27.97
N ILE A 111 2.25 5.48 -28.89
CA ILE A 111 1.31 4.39 -28.61
C ILE A 111 2.02 3.09 -28.97
N ALA A 112 2.10 2.16 -28.02
CA ALA A 112 2.66 0.84 -28.25
C ALA A 112 1.57 -0.21 -28.05
N GLU A 113 1.34 -1.04 -29.06
CA GLU A 113 0.35 -2.11 -29.02
C GLU A 113 1.06 -3.46 -29.00
N TYR A 114 0.63 -4.34 -28.10
CA TYR A 114 1.15 -5.68 -27.94
C TYR A 114 0.01 -6.68 -27.91
N ASP A 115 0.06 -7.64 -28.82
CA ASP A 115 -0.89 -8.74 -28.87
C ASP A 115 -0.24 -9.99 -28.26
N MET A 116 -0.94 -10.63 -27.35
CA MET A 116 -0.55 -11.92 -26.78
C MET A 116 -1.68 -12.92 -26.90
N LYS A 117 -1.31 -14.16 -27.20
CA LYS A 117 -2.26 -15.27 -27.23
C LYS A 117 -2.65 -15.66 -25.82
N LEU A 118 -3.94 -15.84 -25.62
CA LEU A 118 -4.49 -16.38 -24.40
C LEU A 118 -4.42 -17.92 -24.45
N MET A 119 -4.47 -18.53 -23.29
CA MET A 119 -4.45 -19.97 -23.11
C MET A 119 -5.74 -20.39 -22.41
N ASP A 120 -6.26 -21.55 -22.78
CA ASP A 120 -7.35 -22.17 -22.04
C ASP A 120 -6.77 -22.80 -20.77
N ILE A 121 -6.99 -22.15 -19.64
CA ILE A 121 -6.67 -22.66 -18.32
C ILE A 121 -8.00 -22.97 -17.65
N ASP A 122 -8.13 -24.15 -17.06
CA ASP A 122 -9.33 -24.52 -16.31
C ASP A 122 -9.51 -23.54 -15.13
N SER A 123 -10.68 -22.90 -15.05
CA SER A 123 -11.04 -22.05 -13.92
C SER A 123 -11.60 -22.93 -12.80
N ASP A 124 -10.75 -23.27 -11.85
CA ASP A 124 -11.16 -23.84 -10.57
C ASP A 124 -11.29 -22.70 -9.54
N THR A 125 -12.46 -22.06 -9.49
CA THR A 125 -12.74 -21.08 -8.43
C THR A 125 -12.88 -21.80 -7.10
N LEU A 126 -11.88 -21.64 -6.23
CA LEU A 126 -11.93 -22.13 -4.86
C LEU A 126 -12.78 -21.16 -4.05
N GLY A 127 -13.89 -21.66 -3.51
CA GLY A 127 -14.68 -20.92 -2.53
C GLY A 127 -13.83 -20.70 -1.28
N ILE A 128 -13.39 -19.46 -1.04
CA ILE A 128 -12.74 -19.08 0.20
C ILE A 128 -13.85 -18.88 1.24
N PRO A 129 -13.95 -19.73 2.29
CA PRO A 129 -14.96 -19.53 3.32
C PRO A 129 -14.62 -18.29 4.15
N ASP A 130 -15.66 -17.55 4.52
CA ASP A 130 -15.56 -16.48 5.52
C ASP A 130 -15.17 -17.11 6.85
N THR A 131 -13.89 -17.00 7.18
CA THR A 131 -13.31 -17.64 8.37
C THR A 131 -13.04 -16.59 9.42
N ASP A 132 -13.50 -16.84 10.64
CA ASP A 132 -13.18 -16.01 11.79
C ASP A 132 -11.73 -16.26 12.22
N TYR A 133 -10.98 -15.18 12.38
CA TYR A 133 -9.59 -15.22 12.79
C TYR A 133 -9.45 -14.84 14.26
N ASP A 134 -8.66 -15.60 15.01
CA ASP A 134 -8.43 -15.38 16.45
C ASP A 134 -7.50 -14.20 16.72
N ALA A 135 -6.61 -13.89 15.77
CA ALA A 135 -5.66 -12.79 15.87
C ALA A 135 -5.58 -12.03 14.54
N ARG A 136 -5.62 -10.70 14.62
CA ARG A 136 -5.38 -9.75 13.53
C ARG A 136 -4.25 -8.82 13.93
N VAL A 137 -3.20 -8.78 13.11
CA VAL A 137 -2.02 -7.94 13.34
C VAL A 137 -1.83 -7.03 12.13
N SER A 138 -1.94 -5.73 12.35
CA SER A 138 -1.66 -4.71 11.32
C SER A 138 -0.34 -4.03 11.60
N MET A 139 0.53 -3.96 10.59
CA MET A 139 1.85 -3.35 10.70
C MET A 139 2.30 -2.75 9.36
N PRO A 140 3.38 -1.94 9.33
CA PRO A 140 3.96 -1.46 8.08
C PRO A 140 4.48 -2.63 7.23
N ALA A 141 4.12 -2.64 5.95
CA ALA A 141 4.54 -3.65 5.00
C ALA A 141 6.07 -3.68 4.81
N SER A 142 6.72 -2.51 4.91
CA SER A 142 8.18 -2.38 4.83
C SER A 142 8.91 -3.09 5.98
N GLU A 143 8.38 -2.98 7.19
CA GLU A 143 8.94 -3.64 8.38
C GLU A 143 8.71 -5.14 8.32
N PHE A 144 7.50 -5.59 7.95
CA PHE A 144 7.23 -7.01 7.71
C PHE A 144 8.18 -7.60 6.66
N ALA A 145 8.37 -6.92 5.53
CA ALA A 145 9.25 -7.34 4.46
C ALA A 145 10.71 -7.46 4.90
N ARG A 146 11.17 -6.56 5.78
CA ARG A 146 12.50 -6.62 6.37
C ARG A 146 12.64 -7.83 7.29
N ILE A 147 11.70 -8.03 8.21
CA ILE A 147 11.73 -9.13 9.18
C ILE A 147 11.79 -10.49 8.48
N VAL A 148 10.93 -10.73 7.48
CA VAL A 148 10.92 -12.03 6.79
C VAL A 148 12.20 -12.27 5.98
N LYS A 149 12.81 -11.22 5.42
CA LYS A 149 14.11 -11.33 4.70
C LYS A 149 15.26 -11.61 5.65
N ASP A 150 15.30 -10.91 6.78
CA ASP A 150 16.33 -11.10 7.80
C ASP A 150 16.24 -12.52 8.38
N LEU A 151 15.04 -13.00 8.71
CA LEU A 151 14.83 -14.35 9.22
C LEU A 151 15.08 -15.44 8.17
N ALA A 152 14.76 -15.20 6.89
CA ALA A 152 15.04 -16.15 5.80
C ALA A 152 16.53 -16.40 5.58
N SER A 153 17.41 -15.48 6.01
CA SER A 153 18.85 -15.70 5.99
C SER A 153 19.35 -16.62 7.11
N LEU A 154 18.55 -16.78 8.17
CA LEU A 154 18.89 -17.56 9.36
C LEU A 154 18.32 -18.98 9.28
N GLY A 155 17.08 -19.13 8.81
CA GLY A 155 16.40 -20.42 8.71
C GLY A 155 15.31 -20.48 7.65
N GLU A 156 14.72 -21.66 7.50
CA GLU A 156 13.68 -21.91 6.48
C GLU A 156 12.25 -21.72 6.97
N SER A 157 12.06 -21.68 8.29
CA SER A 157 10.75 -21.63 8.94
C SER A 157 10.71 -20.54 10.00
N VAL A 158 9.60 -19.82 10.09
CA VAL A 158 9.35 -18.82 11.13
C VAL A 158 8.16 -19.23 11.97
N ARG A 159 8.35 -19.22 13.28
CA ARG A 159 7.29 -19.29 14.29
C ARG A 159 6.79 -17.88 14.55
N ILE A 160 5.51 -17.64 14.26
CA ILE A 160 4.81 -16.40 14.56
C ILE A 160 3.93 -16.64 15.77
N GLU A 161 4.20 -15.91 16.84
CA GLU A 161 3.46 -15.97 18.11
C GLU A 161 2.80 -14.61 18.36
N VAL A 162 1.48 -14.61 18.52
CA VAL A 162 0.71 -13.42 18.85
C VAL A 162 0.28 -13.49 20.32
N SER A 163 0.67 -12.49 21.09
CA SER A 163 0.43 -12.41 22.54
C SER A 163 0.07 -10.98 22.96
N LYS A 164 -0.34 -10.81 24.22
CA LYS A 164 -0.61 -9.47 24.79
C LYS A 164 0.60 -8.55 24.81
N GLU A 165 1.82 -9.12 24.81
CA GLU A 165 3.06 -8.34 24.83
C GLU A 165 3.42 -7.80 23.43
N GLY A 166 2.89 -8.42 22.38
CA GLY A 166 3.29 -8.14 21.01
C GLY A 166 3.20 -9.35 20.10
N VAL A 167 3.59 -9.14 18.84
CA VAL A 167 3.82 -10.20 17.84
C VAL A 167 5.30 -10.55 17.81
N ARG A 168 5.63 -11.83 18.01
CA ARG A 168 6.99 -12.36 18.00
C ARG A 168 7.19 -13.22 16.76
N PHE A 169 8.23 -12.91 16.00
CA PHE A 169 8.74 -13.73 14.91
C PHE A 169 10.01 -14.42 15.40
N ALA A 170 10.04 -15.74 15.40
CA ALA A 170 11.21 -16.53 15.81
C ALA A 170 11.60 -17.51 14.70
N SER A 171 12.88 -17.58 14.36
CA SER A 171 13.43 -18.56 13.42
C SER A 171 14.60 -19.25 14.09
N ASP A 172 14.58 -20.58 14.08
CA ASP A 172 15.72 -21.41 14.47
C ASP A 172 16.51 -21.76 13.21
N GLY A 173 17.82 -21.58 13.28
CA GLY A 173 18.72 -21.72 12.14
C GLY A 173 19.94 -22.57 12.50
N GLU A 174 20.56 -23.23 11.53
CA GLU A 174 21.73 -24.08 11.78
C GLU A 174 22.90 -23.28 12.37
N GLY A 175 23.08 -22.04 11.92
CA GLY A 175 24.17 -21.16 12.37
C GLY A 175 23.79 -20.12 13.41
N ALA A 176 22.51 -19.71 13.48
CA ALA A 176 22.05 -18.66 14.37
C ALA A 176 20.52 -18.64 14.51
N ASN A 177 20.06 -18.29 15.71
CA ASN A 177 18.63 -18.16 16.01
C ASN A 177 18.25 -16.68 16.03
N GLY A 178 17.15 -16.35 15.36
CA GLY A 178 16.60 -15.00 15.28
C GLY A 178 15.29 -14.89 16.06
N SER A 179 15.12 -13.84 16.86
CA SER A 179 13.82 -13.49 17.42
C SER A 179 13.61 -11.98 17.35
N VAL A 180 12.50 -11.58 16.74
CA VAL A 180 12.06 -10.18 16.64
C VAL A 180 10.71 -10.07 17.33
N LEU A 181 10.58 -9.11 18.25
CA LEU A 181 9.33 -8.82 18.95
C LEU A 181 8.88 -7.41 18.61
N LEU A 182 7.71 -7.27 18.00
CA LEU A 182 7.06 -5.99 17.77
C LEU A 182 5.98 -5.79 18.83
N LYS A 183 6.09 -4.69 19.58
CA LYS A 183 5.11 -4.31 20.60
C LYS A 183 4.02 -3.45 19.99
N GLN A 184 2.81 -3.54 20.55
CA GLN A 184 1.71 -2.67 20.16
C GLN A 184 2.00 -1.23 20.59
N THR A 185 1.67 -0.28 19.70
CA THR A 185 1.79 1.16 19.97
C THR A 185 0.42 1.80 19.92
N ASP A 186 0.08 2.68 20.87
CA ASP A 186 -1.22 3.35 20.91
C ASP A 186 -1.52 4.19 19.66
N ALA A 187 -0.50 4.82 19.07
CA ALA A 187 -0.61 5.56 17.81
C ALA A 187 -1.05 4.65 16.65
N ALA A 188 -0.46 3.46 16.55
CA ALA A 188 -0.81 2.49 15.52
C ALA A 188 -2.21 1.91 15.72
N ARG A 189 -2.62 1.66 16.96
CA ARG A 189 -3.99 1.21 17.27
C ARG A 189 -5.03 2.19 16.74
N ARG A 190 -4.81 3.51 16.92
CA ARG A 190 -5.71 4.55 16.40
C ARG A 190 -5.70 4.62 14.86
N LYS A 191 -4.50 4.56 14.24
CA LYS A 191 -4.33 4.54 12.77
C LYS A 191 -5.12 3.40 12.14
N TYR A 192 -4.88 2.16 12.59
CA TYR A 192 -5.52 0.98 12.01
C TYR A 192 -7.00 0.85 12.37
N ALA A 193 -7.44 1.33 13.53
CA ALA A 193 -8.88 1.39 13.86
C ALA A 193 -9.66 2.35 12.94
N ARG A 194 -9.04 3.46 12.52
CA ARG A 194 -9.64 4.36 11.54
C ARG A 194 -9.73 3.71 10.16
N ILE A 195 -8.65 3.07 9.71
CA ILE A 195 -8.61 2.34 8.43
C ILE A 195 -9.70 1.26 8.41
N ALA A 196 -9.83 0.46 9.48
CA ALA A 196 -10.87 -0.57 9.59
C ALA A 196 -12.30 -0.01 9.51
N ARG A 197 -12.57 1.17 10.10
CA ARG A 197 -13.88 1.83 10.03
C ARG A 197 -14.21 2.35 8.62
N GLU A 198 -13.22 2.90 7.92
CA GLU A 198 -13.39 3.38 6.54
C GLU A 198 -13.59 2.19 5.57
N GLU A 199 -13.05 1.02 5.89
CA GLU A 199 -13.10 -0.20 5.06
C GLU A 199 -14.34 -1.09 5.28
N GLY A 200 -15.27 -0.72 6.16
CA GLY A 200 -16.51 -1.47 6.37
C GLY A 200 -16.34 -2.89 6.94
N GLU A 201 -15.15 -3.25 7.43
CA GLU A 201 -14.93 -4.50 8.16
C GLU A 201 -15.51 -4.36 9.56
N GLY A 202 -16.70 -4.93 9.75
CA GLY A 202 -17.40 -4.93 11.02
C GLY A 202 -16.56 -5.58 12.13
N VAL A 203 -15.97 -4.74 12.98
CA VAL A 203 -15.56 -5.17 14.32
C VAL A 203 -16.72 -4.85 15.27
N SER A 204 -17.15 -5.90 15.96
CA SER A 204 -18.11 -5.88 17.05
C SER A 204 -17.85 -4.73 18.02
N LYS A 205 -18.93 -4.02 18.39
CA LYS A 205 -18.97 -3.09 19.52
C LYS A 205 -18.31 -3.71 20.74
N ALA A 206 -17.13 -3.23 21.09
CA ALA A 206 -16.57 -3.36 22.42
C ALA A 206 -16.44 -1.95 22.99
N GLU A 207 -17.45 -1.58 23.78
CA GLU A 207 -17.40 -0.71 24.96
C GLU A 207 -16.61 0.61 24.82
N ASP A 208 -17.28 1.64 24.32
CA ASP A 208 -17.05 3.02 24.78
C ASP A 208 -18.10 3.30 25.87
N ASP A 209 -17.79 2.95 27.11
CA ASP A 209 -18.40 3.53 28.31
C ASP A 209 -17.39 4.50 28.94
N GLU A 210 -17.90 5.71 29.17
CA GLU A 210 -17.46 6.73 30.14
C GLU A 210 -16.09 7.40 29.94
N GLU A 211 -16.11 8.64 29.45
CA GLU A 211 -15.63 9.79 30.23
C GLU A 211 -16.54 11.01 29.96
N GLU A 212 -17.58 11.16 30.78
CA GLU A 212 -18.16 12.47 31.07
C GLU A 212 -17.11 13.29 31.83
N GLN A 213 -16.69 14.43 31.29
CA GLN A 213 -16.07 15.48 32.10
C GLN A 213 -17.11 16.56 32.35
N GLU A 214 -17.76 16.45 33.51
CA GLU A 214 -18.36 17.56 34.22
C GLU A 214 -17.27 18.58 34.55
N ALA A 215 -17.49 19.84 34.18
CA ALA A 215 -16.83 20.99 34.77
C ALA A 215 -17.92 21.95 35.25
N GLU A 216 -18.34 21.77 36.50
CA GLU A 216 -19.04 22.80 37.28
C GLU A 216 -18.04 23.76 37.94
N GLY A 217 -18.50 25.00 38.14
CA GLY A 217 -17.89 26.08 38.91
C GLY A 217 -17.39 27.23 38.02
N ASP A 218 -17.83 28.47 38.15
CA ASP A 218 -18.52 29.16 39.24
C ASP A 218 -18.99 30.55 38.73
N GLU A 219 -19.78 31.23 39.55
CA GLU A 219 -20.16 32.67 39.57
C GLU A 219 -21.64 33.03 39.35
N GLU A 220 -22.24 33.36 40.51
CA GLU A 220 -23.58 33.84 40.79
C GLU A 220 -23.83 35.32 40.40
N ASP A 221 -25.12 35.58 40.13
CA ASP A 221 -25.97 36.74 40.43
C ASP A 221 -25.56 38.20 40.13
N ALA A 222 -26.38 38.85 39.29
CA ALA A 222 -27.04 40.12 39.63
C ALA A 222 -28.31 40.37 38.79
N GLU A 223 -29.40 40.73 39.47
CA GLU A 223 -30.74 41.06 38.99
C GLU A 223 -30.82 42.30 38.08
N GLU A 224 -31.80 42.32 37.16
CA GLU A 224 -32.98 43.23 37.17
C GLU A 224 -33.59 43.43 35.76
N GLY A 225 -34.92 43.42 35.69
CA GLY A 225 -35.65 44.47 34.96
C GLY A 225 -36.08 44.24 33.51
N GLY A 226 -37.34 43.80 33.34
CA GLY A 226 -38.32 44.60 32.60
C GLY A 226 -38.39 44.57 31.05
N SER A 227 -39.34 43.80 30.54
CA SER A 227 -40.37 44.22 29.55
C SER A 227 -40.00 44.65 28.11
N LYS A 228 -40.66 44.00 27.12
CA LYS A 228 -41.42 44.55 25.96
C LYS A 228 -41.14 43.90 24.58
N LYS A 229 -42.21 43.26 24.07
CA LYS A 229 -42.74 43.29 22.69
C LYS A 229 -42.03 44.18 21.65
N LYS A 230 -41.71 43.60 20.47
CA LYS A 230 -42.09 44.04 19.10
C LYS A 230 -41.50 43.08 18.04
N LYS A 231 -42.28 42.30 17.27
CA LYS A 231 -42.76 42.61 15.88
C LYS A 231 -41.80 43.57 15.13
N LYS A 232 -41.23 43.27 13.96
CA LYS A 232 -41.90 43.17 12.64
C LYS A 232 -40.83 43.19 11.50
N LYS A 233 -41.07 42.41 10.44
CA LYS A 233 -40.87 42.66 8.98
C LYS A 233 -39.48 42.95 8.37
N VAL A 234 -39.04 42.01 7.52
CA VAL A 234 -39.02 42.04 6.03
C VAL A 234 -38.99 43.40 5.33
N LYS A 235 -37.98 43.59 4.45
CA LYS A 235 -38.05 44.05 3.03
C LYS A 235 -36.62 44.07 2.42
N SER A 236 -36.35 43.39 1.29
CA SER A 236 -36.34 43.88 -0.11
C SER A 236 -35.27 44.97 -0.34
N GLU A 237 -34.51 45.07 -1.43
CA GLU A 237 -34.45 44.51 -2.79
C GLU A 237 -33.14 45.04 -3.45
N ASP A 238 -32.92 44.69 -4.72
CA ASP A 238 -31.97 45.27 -5.71
C ASP A 238 -30.50 44.79 -5.63
N VAL A 239 -29.98 43.96 -6.55
CA VAL A 239 -29.82 44.06 -8.02
C VAL A 239 -29.04 45.31 -8.42
N GLU A 240 -27.80 45.11 -8.88
CA GLU A 240 -27.27 45.86 -10.02
C GLU A 240 -26.10 45.10 -10.67
N MET A 241 -26.15 45.10 -12.00
CA MET A 241 -25.27 44.47 -12.98
C MET A 241 -24.80 45.61 -13.88
N ASN A 242 -23.50 45.69 -14.16
CA ASN A 242 -22.84 46.40 -15.27
C ASN A 242 -21.35 46.09 -15.14
N GLY A 243 -20.56 45.78 -16.18
CA GLY A 243 -20.73 46.06 -17.60
C GLY A 243 -19.46 46.79 -18.08
N ASP A 244 -18.73 46.12 -18.97
CA ASP A 244 -17.74 46.56 -19.98
C ASP A 244 -17.06 47.94 -19.92
N ALA A 245 -15.75 47.94 -20.24
CA ALA A 245 -15.18 48.80 -21.29
C ALA A 245 -13.78 48.33 -21.72
N GLU A 246 -13.58 48.44 -23.03
CA GLU A 246 -12.50 47.99 -23.92
C GLU A 246 -11.27 48.93 -24.03
N GLU A 247 -10.28 48.44 -24.81
CA GLU A 247 -9.29 49.13 -25.66
C GLU A 247 -8.05 49.80 -25.03
N ASP A 248 -6.84 49.33 -25.41
CA ASP A 248 -5.97 50.05 -26.37
C ASP A 248 -4.65 49.31 -26.69
N GLU A 249 -4.09 49.69 -27.84
CA GLU A 249 -3.19 49.05 -28.81
C GLU A 249 -1.65 49.06 -28.55
N ASP A 250 -0.98 48.21 -29.35
CA ASP A 250 0.32 48.34 -30.04
C ASP A 250 1.70 48.16 -29.38
N GLY A 251 2.55 47.39 -30.11
CA GLY A 251 4.01 47.46 -30.02
C GLY A 251 4.78 46.20 -30.48
N GLU A 252 5.06 46.12 -31.77
CA GLU A 252 5.95 45.13 -32.44
C GLU A 252 7.43 45.23 -31.99
N GLU A 253 8.20 44.13 -32.06
CA GLU A 253 9.47 44.06 -32.83
C GLU A 253 10.08 42.64 -32.87
N GLU A 254 10.63 42.30 -34.04
CA GLU A 254 11.11 40.99 -34.50
C GLU A 254 12.59 40.66 -34.16
N PHE A 255 12.93 39.39 -34.43
CA PHE A 255 14.12 38.94 -35.20
C PHE A 255 15.36 38.34 -34.48
N LYS A 256 15.62 37.06 -34.81
CA LYS A 256 16.85 36.21 -34.66
C LYS A 256 17.84 36.51 -35.80
N PRO A 257 19.19 36.25 -35.78
CA PRO A 257 19.71 34.86 -35.76
C PRO A 257 21.19 34.56 -35.35
N LYS A 258 21.44 33.25 -35.11
CA LYS A 258 22.59 32.33 -35.37
C LYS A 258 24.07 32.78 -35.32
N SER A 259 24.93 31.93 -34.72
CA SER A 259 25.87 31.06 -35.46
C SER A 259 26.60 30.04 -34.55
N ASP A 260 27.05 28.97 -35.20
CA ASP A 260 27.68 27.71 -34.75
C ASP A 260 29.10 27.88 -34.15
N ASP A 261 29.61 26.86 -33.43
CA ASP A 261 30.83 26.09 -33.80
C ASP A 261 31.27 25.06 -32.72
N GLU A 262 31.91 23.99 -33.19
CA GLU A 262 32.25 22.71 -32.55
C GLU A 262 33.47 22.74 -31.60
N GLY A 263 33.69 21.66 -30.83
CA GLY A 263 34.97 21.40 -30.16
C GLY A 263 34.94 20.29 -29.10
N GLU A 264 35.52 19.15 -29.45
CA GLU A 264 35.78 17.95 -28.63
C GLU A 264 36.73 18.22 -27.45
N ASP A 265 36.65 17.42 -26.37
CA ASP A 265 37.81 16.67 -25.86
C ASP A 265 37.44 15.72 -24.72
N GLU A 266 37.98 14.51 -24.84
CA GLU A 266 38.01 13.41 -23.88
C GLU A 266 39.00 13.71 -22.74
N GLN A 267 38.73 13.19 -21.53
CA GLN A 267 39.83 12.77 -20.65
C GLN A 267 39.40 11.72 -19.63
N GLU A 268 40.04 10.57 -19.76
CA GLU A 268 40.10 9.42 -18.86
C GLU A 268 40.93 9.71 -17.60
N ASP A 269 40.64 8.93 -16.56
CA ASP A 269 41.52 8.29 -15.58
C ASP A 269 42.65 9.06 -14.88
N ASP A 270 42.57 9.05 -13.55
CA ASP A 270 43.76 8.89 -12.69
C ASP A 270 43.36 8.22 -11.36
N GLU A 271 43.64 6.92 -11.25
CA GLU A 271 43.86 6.22 -9.98
C GLU A 271 45.36 6.34 -9.62
N ASP A 272 45.70 6.62 -8.36
CA ASP A 272 46.46 5.71 -7.47
C ASP A 272 47.14 6.46 -6.28
N SER A 273 47.19 5.72 -5.17
CA SER A 273 48.27 5.67 -4.18
C SER A 273 48.13 6.44 -2.85
N SER A 274 47.56 5.71 -1.88
CA SER A 274 48.25 5.21 -0.67
C SER A 274 49.04 6.16 0.29
N ASN A 275 48.60 6.10 1.56
CA ASN A 275 49.37 5.68 2.77
C ASN A 275 49.82 6.70 3.85
N LYS A 276 49.56 6.28 5.11
CA LYS A 276 50.27 6.50 6.41
C LYS A 276 49.85 7.61 7.41
N LYS A 277 49.09 7.14 8.42
CA LYS A 277 49.43 6.97 9.87
C LYS A 277 49.79 8.19 10.78
N LYS A 278 48.98 8.30 11.88
CA LYS A 278 49.32 8.30 13.35
C LYS A 278 49.16 9.59 14.21
N ARG A 279 48.29 9.45 15.24
CA ARG A 279 48.44 9.71 16.72
C ARG A 279 47.94 11.02 17.41
N LYS A 280 46.85 10.85 18.18
CA LYS A 280 46.52 11.18 19.61
C LYS A 280 47.14 12.42 20.34
N LYS A 281 46.29 13.30 20.93
CA LYS A 281 45.98 13.46 22.40
C LYS A 281 45.14 14.73 22.72
N ALA A 282 44.21 14.63 23.68
CA ALA A 282 43.50 15.71 24.42
C ALA A 282 44.21 16.01 25.78
N PRO A 283 43.74 16.81 26.80
CA PRO A 283 42.42 17.47 27.05
C PRO A 283 42.42 18.84 27.84
N SER A 284 41.25 19.26 28.38
CA SER A 284 40.92 20.28 29.45
C SER A 284 40.32 21.63 28.95
N SER A 285 39.36 22.34 29.58
CA SER A 285 38.48 22.16 30.76
C SER A 285 37.36 23.25 30.81
N LYS A 286 36.13 22.83 31.18
CA LYS A 286 35.01 23.48 31.94
C LYS A 286 34.77 25.01 31.96
N THR A 287 33.50 25.40 31.75
CA THR A 287 32.71 26.26 32.68
C THR A 287 31.19 26.09 32.45
N ALA A 288 30.39 26.09 33.53
CA ALA A 288 28.94 25.87 33.58
C ALA A 288 28.20 27.16 34.05
N LYS A 289 27.04 27.56 33.51
CA LYS A 289 25.61 27.41 33.94
C LYS A 289 24.82 28.66 33.39
N PRO A 290 23.47 28.82 33.46
CA PRO A 290 22.37 27.90 33.78
C PRO A 290 21.13 27.94 32.83
N THR A 291 20.37 26.84 32.85
CA THR A 291 18.90 26.66 32.68
C THR A 291 18.03 27.72 31.95
N LYS A 292 17.46 27.32 30.80
CA LYS A 292 16.10 27.69 30.38
C LYS A 292 15.33 26.40 30.05
N LYS A 293 14.25 26.12 30.79
CA LYS A 293 13.27 25.07 30.50
C LYS A 293 12.71 25.34 29.10
N SER A 294 13.14 24.58 28.10
CA SER A 294 12.44 24.49 26.83
C SER A 294 11.18 23.66 27.08
N LYS A 295 10.06 24.33 26.86
CA LYS A 295 8.72 23.79 26.71
C LYS A 295 8.83 22.52 25.85
N LYS A 296 8.42 21.37 26.41
CA LYS A 296 8.25 20.12 25.67
C LYS A 296 7.13 20.38 24.67
N SER A 297 7.50 20.87 23.48
CA SER A 297 6.67 20.65 22.31
C SER A 297 6.61 19.14 22.17
N SER A 298 5.42 18.59 22.38
CA SER A 298 5.03 17.31 21.83
C SER A 298 5.28 17.41 20.34
N ASP A 299 6.50 17.01 19.95
CA ASP A 299 6.77 16.49 18.64
C ASP A 299 5.95 15.19 18.60
N GLU A 300 4.65 15.32 18.31
CA GLU A 300 3.89 14.28 17.62
C GLU A 300 4.51 14.18 16.23
N GLY A 301 5.76 13.71 16.18
CA GLY A 301 6.28 13.07 15.01
C GLY A 301 5.40 11.85 14.84
N ASP A 302 4.52 11.92 13.85
CA ASP A 302 3.75 10.82 13.32
C ASP A 302 4.71 9.64 13.14
N SER A 303 4.78 8.77 14.15
CA SER A 303 5.60 7.58 14.07
C SER A 303 4.82 6.63 13.18
N ASP A 304 4.99 6.82 11.87
CA ASP A 304 4.31 6.08 10.80
C ASP A 304 4.65 4.57 10.82
N GLY A 305 5.51 4.15 11.75
CA GLY A 305 5.80 2.75 12.05
C GLY A 305 5.33 2.34 13.44
N GLY A 306 4.18 1.68 13.52
CA GLY A 306 3.78 0.97 14.74
C GLY A 306 2.85 -0.20 14.42
N VAL A 307 2.62 -1.08 15.39
CA VAL A 307 1.81 -2.30 15.19
C VAL A 307 0.51 -2.19 15.98
N SER A 308 -0.61 -2.59 15.36
CA SER A 308 -1.88 -2.85 16.05
C SER A 308 -2.13 -4.35 16.10
N ILE A 309 -2.55 -4.82 17.28
CA ILE A 309 -2.86 -6.22 17.54
C ILE A 309 -4.27 -6.26 18.10
N GLU A 310 -5.14 -7.02 17.43
CA GLU A 310 -6.45 -7.44 17.92
C GLU A 310 -6.37 -8.94 18.09
N MET A 311 -6.53 -9.44 19.32
CA MET A 311 -6.45 -10.87 19.60
C MET A 311 -7.59 -11.28 20.52
N ASN A 312 -8.24 -12.38 20.19
CA ASN A 312 -9.20 -13.09 21.03
C ASN A 312 -8.49 -14.20 21.81
N GLN A 313 -7.59 -14.93 21.15
CA GLN A 313 -6.82 -16.03 21.72
C GLN A 313 -5.34 -15.93 21.35
N HIS A 314 -4.47 -16.52 22.17
CA HIS A 314 -3.07 -16.71 21.84
C HIS A 314 -2.93 -17.70 20.69
N VAL A 315 -2.18 -17.30 19.65
CA VAL A 315 -1.94 -18.11 18.45
C VAL A 315 -0.45 -18.22 18.23
N THR A 316 0.03 -19.46 18.04
CA THR A 316 1.43 -19.75 17.74
C THR A 316 1.48 -20.76 16.60
N LEU A 317 1.90 -20.29 15.43
CA LEU A 317 1.96 -21.11 14.22
C LEU A 317 3.32 -20.97 13.54
N THR A 318 3.72 -22.03 12.84
CA THR A 318 4.99 -22.05 12.09
C THR A 318 4.70 -22.03 10.60
N PHE A 319 5.42 -21.20 9.84
CA PHE A 319 5.26 -21.04 8.39
C PHE A 319 6.59 -21.15 7.67
N SER A 320 6.57 -21.46 6.38
CA SER A 320 7.79 -21.40 5.56
C SER A 320 8.14 -19.95 5.21
N LEU A 321 9.39 -19.55 5.50
CA LEU A 321 9.91 -18.23 5.17
C LEU A 321 9.98 -18.00 3.65
N LYS A 322 10.15 -19.07 2.86
CA LYS A 322 10.17 -18.98 1.39
C LYS A 322 8.91 -18.31 0.83
N TYR A 323 7.73 -18.71 1.29
CA TYR A 323 6.46 -18.11 0.84
C TYR A 323 6.28 -16.70 1.39
N LEU A 324 6.63 -16.47 2.66
CA LEU A 324 6.49 -15.13 3.26
C LEU A 324 7.39 -14.08 2.61
N VAL A 325 8.61 -14.46 2.18
CA VAL A 325 9.50 -13.58 1.40
C VAL A 325 8.88 -13.22 0.05
N ASN A 326 8.16 -14.15 -0.59
CA ASN A 326 7.44 -13.86 -1.83
C ASN A 326 6.26 -12.92 -1.57
N PHE A 327 5.47 -13.15 -0.53
CA PHE A 327 4.34 -12.28 -0.17
C PHE A 327 4.79 -10.87 0.20
N ALA A 328 5.96 -10.73 0.83
CA ALA A 328 6.55 -9.44 1.18
C ALA A 328 6.90 -8.55 -0.02
N LYS A 329 6.95 -9.08 -1.25
CA LYS A 329 7.14 -8.27 -2.47
C LYS A 329 5.95 -7.33 -2.74
N SER A 330 4.78 -7.67 -2.20
CA SER A 330 3.58 -6.82 -2.22
C SER A 330 3.68 -5.58 -1.34
N SER A 331 4.75 -5.40 -0.56
CA SER A 331 5.07 -4.14 0.10
C SER A 331 5.27 -2.96 -0.86
N SER A 332 5.44 -3.22 -2.17
CA SER A 332 5.46 -2.17 -3.19
C SER A 332 4.07 -1.65 -3.58
N LEU A 333 3.01 -2.40 -3.24
CA LEU A 333 1.61 -2.06 -3.54
C LEU A 333 0.92 -1.31 -2.40
N SER A 334 1.26 -1.65 -1.15
CA SER A 334 0.66 -1.10 0.07
C SER A 334 1.73 -0.80 1.10
N ASP A 335 1.58 0.32 1.81
CA ASP A 335 2.45 0.71 2.92
C ASP A 335 2.15 -0.12 4.19
N ASP A 336 0.96 -0.69 4.27
CA ASP A 336 0.46 -1.47 5.42
C ASP A 336 0.15 -2.92 5.02
N VAL A 337 0.38 -3.85 5.95
CA VAL A 337 0.05 -5.27 5.83
C VAL A 337 -0.76 -5.73 7.03
N GLN A 338 -1.75 -6.59 6.78
CA GLN A 338 -2.54 -7.23 7.82
C GLN A 338 -2.32 -8.74 7.79
N LEU A 339 -1.95 -9.32 8.94
CA LEU A 339 -1.80 -10.74 9.16
C LEU A 339 -2.99 -11.23 9.98
N MET A 340 -3.75 -12.19 9.46
CA MET A 340 -4.85 -12.81 10.18
C MET A 340 -4.56 -14.30 10.40
N MET A 341 -4.67 -14.73 11.65
CA MET A 341 -4.21 -16.04 12.11
C MET A 341 -5.25 -16.69 13.02
N SER A 342 -5.40 -18.01 12.89
CA SER A 342 -6.14 -18.89 13.80
C SER A 342 -5.49 -20.28 13.75
N ASN A 343 -5.57 -21.05 14.84
CA ASN A 343 -4.83 -22.32 14.96
C ASN A 343 -5.25 -23.38 13.92
N ASP A 344 -6.49 -23.32 13.43
CA ASP A 344 -7.07 -24.32 12.53
C ASP A 344 -7.22 -23.82 11.08
N VAL A 345 -6.71 -22.63 10.78
CA VAL A 345 -6.96 -21.92 9.52
C VAL A 345 -5.64 -21.46 8.90
N PRO A 346 -5.49 -21.48 7.56
CA PRO A 346 -4.34 -20.88 6.90
C PRO A 346 -4.12 -19.42 7.31
N LEU A 347 -2.85 -19.02 7.43
CA LEU A 347 -2.48 -17.62 7.62
C LEU A 347 -2.96 -16.82 6.40
N LEU A 348 -3.68 -15.73 6.65
CA LEU A 348 -4.05 -14.76 5.64
C LEU A 348 -3.17 -13.52 5.77
N VAL A 349 -2.43 -13.21 4.70
CA VAL A 349 -1.65 -11.98 4.55
C VAL A 349 -2.36 -11.09 3.54
N SER A 350 -2.90 -9.97 4.00
CA SER A 350 -3.67 -9.03 3.17
C SER A 350 -2.90 -7.71 2.99
N TYR A 351 -2.71 -7.32 1.73
CA TYR A 351 -2.27 -5.99 1.35
C TYR A 351 -3.40 -5.32 0.58
N LYS A 352 -3.93 -4.22 1.13
CA LYS A 352 -4.95 -3.41 0.47
C LYS A 352 -4.28 -2.25 -0.23
N PHE A 353 -4.69 -1.95 -1.45
CA PHE A 353 -4.16 -0.82 -2.21
C PHE A 353 -5.33 -0.13 -2.91
N GLY A 354 -5.17 1.13 -3.32
CA GLY A 354 -6.30 2.05 -3.56
C GLY A 354 -7.51 1.53 -4.38
N GLN A 355 -7.32 0.57 -5.28
CA GLN A 355 -8.38 0.00 -6.12
C GLN A 355 -8.61 -1.50 -5.95
N GLY A 356 -8.20 -2.09 -4.82
CA GLY A 356 -8.45 -3.49 -4.55
C GLY A 356 -7.53 -4.08 -3.48
N PHE A 357 -7.27 -5.38 -3.57
CA PHE A 357 -6.42 -6.07 -2.61
C PHE A 357 -5.66 -7.22 -3.24
N ILE A 358 -4.57 -7.59 -2.59
CA ILE A 358 -3.89 -8.86 -2.78
C ILE A 358 -3.82 -9.60 -1.45
N ARG A 359 -4.39 -10.78 -1.44
CA ARG A 359 -4.51 -11.67 -0.29
C ARG A 359 -3.76 -12.96 -0.59
N TYR A 360 -2.94 -13.38 0.37
CA TYR A 360 -2.24 -14.65 0.32
C TYR A 360 -2.70 -15.54 1.46
N TYR A 361 -3.04 -16.78 1.15
CA TYR A 361 -3.35 -17.81 2.14
C TYR A 361 -2.20 -18.79 2.17
N LEU A 362 -1.70 -19.12 3.36
CA LEU A 362 -0.60 -20.05 3.53
C LEU A 362 -0.91 -21.04 4.64
N ALA A 363 -0.89 -22.33 4.30
CA ALA A 363 -1.07 -23.37 5.30
C ALA A 363 0.09 -23.36 6.31
N PRO A 364 -0.19 -23.53 7.61
CA PRO A 364 0.86 -23.68 8.61
C PRO A 364 1.65 -24.98 8.35
N LYS A 365 2.93 -24.96 8.69
CA LYS A 365 3.71 -26.19 8.84
C LYS A 365 3.20 -26.90 10.08
N ILE A 366 2.57 -28.05 9.89
CA ILE A 366 2.29 -28.98 10.97
C ILE A 366 3.66 -29.48 11.45
N GLY A 367 4.02 -29.19 12.69
CA GLY A 367 5.17 -29.83 13.31
C GLY A 367 4.84 -31.30 13.52
N ASP A 368 5.78 -32.19 13.20
CA ASP A 368 5.74 -33.56 13.73
C ASP A 368 5.75 -33.43 15.27
N GLU A 369 4.60 -33.62 15.93
CA GLU A 369 4.56 -33.86 17.37
C GLU A 369 5.32 -35.15 17.73
#